data_AF-A0A538B6W7-F1
#
_entry.id   AF-A0A538B6W7-F1
#
_cell.length_a   1.000
_cell.length_b   1.000
_cell.length_c   1.000
_cell.angle_alpha   90.00
_cell.angle_beta   90.00
_cell.angle_gamma   90.00
#
_symmetry.space_group_name_H-M   'P 1'
#
loop_
_entity.id
_entity.type
_entity.pdbx_description
1 polymer ?
#
loop_
_entity_poly.entity_id
_entity_poly.type
_entity_poly.pdbx_seq_one_letter_code
_entity_poly.pdbx_strand_id
1 'polypeptide(L)'
;MPERHNRGFWLVAGSIGLACVFLVAAILYNAPMKETIGHAEDTLLVAQAAAQRIHDASGSFGTADAAALSAADPSHTYRDAATASIGLDDVSIATGPTSWAAAVQARPGACFYLHLTDAGGVFYGVGTECTGSVAMHATDPRW
;
A
#
# COMPACT_ATOMS: atom_id res chain seq x y z
N MET A 1 37.71 25.72 -47.23
CA MET A 1 36.44 26.15 -46.59
C MET A 1 36.58 25.86 -45.09
N PRO A 2 36.47 26.84 -44.19
CA PRO A 2 36.60 26.58 -42.76
C PRO A 2 35.27 26.00 -42.24
N GLU A 3 35.30 24.79 -41.71
CA GLU A 3 34.18 24.22 -40.96
C GLU A 3 33.88 25.13 -39.75
N ARG A 4 32.76 25.85 -39.80
CA ARG A 4 32.21 26.51 -38.61
C ARG A 4 31.75 25.42 -37.65
N HIS A 5 32.65 25.02 -36.77
CA HIS A 5 32.36 24.05 -35.73
C HIS A 5 31.29 24.63 -34.79
N ASN A 6 30.08 24.08 -34.83
CA ASN A 6 28.91 24.49 -34.05
C ASN A 6 29.06 24.13 -32.57
N ARG A 7 30.06 24.69 -31.88
CA ARG A 7 30.33 24.44 -30.44
C ARG A 7 29.11 24.75 -29.57
N GLY A 8 28.33 25.79 -29.92
CA GLY A 8 27.12 26.17 -29.19
C GLY A 8 26.00 25.12 -29.27
N PHE A 9 25.80 24.51 -30.44
CA PHE A 9 24.82 23.43 -30.63
C PHE A 9 25.20 22.18 -29.81
N TRP A 10 26.48 21.79 -29.85
CA TRP A 10 26.97 20.63 -29.10
C TRP A 10 26.93 20.83 -27.58
N LEU A 11 27.10 22.07 -27.09
CA LEU A 11 26.92 22.39 -25.67
C LEU A 11 25.46 22.23 -25.22
N VAL A 12 24.50 22.69 -26.03
CA VAL A 12 23.06 22.56 -25.73
C VAL A 12 22.60 21.12 -25.86
N ALA A 13 23.00 20.42 -26.91
CA ALA A 13 22.69 18.99 -27.07
C ALA A 13 23.28 18.15 -25.93
N GLY A 14 24.51 18.47 -25.51
CA GLY A 14 25.18 17.82 -24.38
C GLY A 14 24.48 18.06 -23.04
N SER A 15 24.04 19.29 -22.77
CA SER A 15 23.32 19.60 -21.52
C SER A 15 21.92 18.98 -21.47
N ILE A 16 21.19 18.97 -22.59
CA ILE A 16 19.90 18.27 -22.70
C ILE A 16 20.09 16.76 -22.52
N GLY A 17 21.10 16.17 -23.17
CA GLY A 17 21.40 14.74 -23.02
C GLY A 17 21.72 14.37 -21.56
N LEU A 18 22.53 15.18 -20.89
CA LEU A 18 22.85 15.02 -19.47
C LEU A 18 21.60 15.13 -18.58
N ALA A 19 20.73 16.12 -18.83
CA ALA A 19 19.48 16.29 -18.09
C ALA A 19 18.54 15.09 -18.26
N CYS A 20 18.42 14.55 -19.48
CA CYS A 20 17.65 13.34 -19.74
C CYS A 20 18.20 12.13 -18.97
N VAL A 21 19.52 11.95 -18.92
CA VAL A 21 20.14 10.86 -18.15
C VAL A 21 19.84 11.00 -16.66
N PHE A 22 19.96 12.21 -16.10
CA PHE A 22 19.62 12.45 -14.70
C PHE A 22 18.14 12.17 -14.40
N LEU A 23 17.24 12.56 -15.32
CA LEU A 23 15.82 12.33 -15.16
C LEU A 23 15.48 10.84 -15.20
N VAL A 24 16.08 10.07 -16.12
CA VAL A 24 15.92 8.61 -16.19
C VAL A 24 16.48 7.95 -14.93
N ALA A 25 17.66 8.36 -14.46
CA ALA A 25 18.25 7.84 -13.23
C ALA A 25 17.34 8.07 -12.02
N ALA A 26 16.75 9.27 -11.89
CA ALA A 26 15.81 9.59 -10.83
C ALA A 26 14.52 8.75 -10.92
N ILE A 27 13.98 8.51 -12.12
CA ILE A 27 12.81 7.62 -12.32
C ILE A 27 13.13 6.20 -11.86
N LEU A 28 14.26 5.65 -12.29
CA LEU A 28 14.66 4.28 -11.93
C LEU A 28 14.93 4.15 -10.44
N TYR A 29 15.48 5.18 -9.79
CA TYR A 29 15.68 5.21 -8.35
C TYR A 29 14.36 5.23 -7.56
N ASN A 30 13.32 5.90 -8.08
CA ASN A 30 12.01 6.00 -7.42
C ASN A 30 11.01 4.90 -7.82
N ALA A 31 11.25 4.17 -8.92
CA ALA A 31 10.42 3.06 -9.37
C ALA A 31 10.08 2.04 -8.27
N PRO A 32 11.03 1.55 -7.44
CA PRO A 32 10.72 0.57 -6.38
C PRO A 32 9.77 1.13 -5.30
N MET A 33 9.73 2.45 -5.08
CA MET A 33 8.77 3.04 -4.15
C MET A 33 7.34 3.00 -4.69
N LYS A 34 7.16 3.17 -6.01
CA LYS A 34 5.83 3.06 -6.61
C LYS A 34 5.30 1.63 -6.59
N GLU A 35 6.19 0.67 -6.83
CA GLU A 35 5.86 -0.75 -6.81
C GLU A 35 5.43 -1.21 -5.41
N THR A 36 6.18 -0.85 -4.37
CA THR A 36 5.85 -1.21 -2.97
C THR A 36 4.56 -0.55 -2.48
N ILE A 37 4.27 0.70 -2.87
CA ILE A 37 3.00 1.37 -2.51
C ILE A 37 1.83 0.69 -3.22
N GLY A 38 1.94 0.47 -4.53
CA GLY A 38 0.87 -0.15 -5.32
C GLY A 38 0.56 -1.58 -4.86
N HIS A 39 1.58 -2.34 -4.47
CA HIS A 39 1.39 -3.69 -3.93
C HIS A 39 0.72 -3.66 -2.56
N ALA A 40 1.16 -2.80 -1.64
CA ALA A 40 0.53 -2.69 -0.32
C ALA A 40 -0.96 -2.27 -0.42
N GLU A 41 -1.27 -1.34 -1.33
CA GLU A 41 -2.66 -0.96 -1.63
C GLU A 41 -3.46 -2.13 -2.20
N ASP A 42 -2.93 -2.85 -3.19
CA ASP A 42 -3.59 -4.02 -3.79
C ASP A 42 -3.86 -5.11 -2.75
N THR A 43 -2.88 -5.45 -1.92
CA THR A 43 -3.03 -6.39 -0.80
C THR A 43 -4.14 -5.96 0.16
N LEU A 44 -4.21 -4.68 0.52
CA LEU A 44 -5.27 -4.16 1.39
C LEU A 44 -6.65 -4.22 0.72
N LEU A 45 -6.74 -3.96 -0.58
CA LEU A 45 -8.00 -4.05 -1.33
C LEU A 45 -8.48 -5.51 -1.47
N VAL A 46 -7.56 -6.45 -1.68
CA VAL A 46 -7.89 -7.89 -1.69
C VAL A 46 -8.38 -8.35 -0.32
N ALA A 47 -7.68 -7.96 0.75
CA ALA A 47 -8.08 -8.26 2.12
C ALA A 47 -9.45 -7.63 2.47
N GLN A 48 -9.69 -6.38 2.09
CA GLN A 48 -10.98 -5.70 2.23
C GLN A 48 -12.09 -6.49 1.52
N ALA A 49 -11.87 -6.90 0.27
CA ALA A 49 -12.86 -7.64 -0.49
C ALA A 49 -13.18 -9.00 0.17
N ALA A 50 -12.17 -9.66 0.75
CA ALA A 50 -12.38 -10.90 1.50
C ALA A 50 -13.17 -10.65 2.80
N ALA A 51 -12.82 -9.61 3.57
CA ALA A 51 -13.54 -9.23 4.78
C ALA A 51 -15.01 -8.88 4.49
N GLN A 52 -15.27 -8.13 3.41
CA GLN A 52 -16.63 -7.78 2.99
C GLN A 52 -17.45 -9.02 2.62
N ARG A 53 -16.87 -10.00 1.91
CA ARG A 53 -17.56 -11.26 1.61
C ARG A 53 -17.94 -12.02 2.88
N ILE A 54 -17.06 -12.05 3.88
CA ILE A 54 -17.32 -12.71 5.16
C ILE A 54 -18.41 -11.96 5.93
N HIS A 55 -18.36 -10.63 5.94
CA HIS A 55 -19.40 -9.78 6.52
C HIS A 55 -20.76 -10.04 5.84
N ASP A 56 -20.82 -10.07 4.51
CA ASP A 56 -22.07 -10.28 3.77
C ASP A 56 -22.65 -11.69 4.01
N ALA A 57 -21.79 -12.69 4.26
CA ALA A 57 -22.21 -14.07 4.54
C ALA A 57 -22.66 -14.29 6.00
N SER A 58 -22.06 -13.57 6.96
CA SER A 58 -22.27 -13.80 8.40
C SER A 58 -23.07 -12.70 9.11
N GLY A 59 -23.20 -11.53 8.47
CA GLY A 59 -23.80 -10.32 9.02
C GLY A 59 -22.91 -9.55 10.00
N SER A 60 -21.61 -9.84 10.10
CA SER A 60 -20.71 -9.13 11.02
C SER A 60 -19.24 -9.17 10.58
N PHE A 61 -18.51 -8.08 10.79
CA PHE A 61 -17.05 -8.06 10.64
C PHE A 61 -16.31 -8.81 11.75
N GLY A 62 -16.96 -9.09 12.87
CA GLY A 62 -16.38 -9.85 13.98
C GLY A 62 -15.93 -11.26 13.58
N THR A 63 -16.51 -11.82 12.52
CA THR A 63 -16.18 -13.15 11.98
C THR A 63 -15.11 -13.10 10.88
N ALA A 64 -14.74 -11.91 10.40
CA ALA A 64 -13.67 -11.69 9.42
C ALA A 64 -12.29 -11.68 10.09
N ASP A 65 -12.04 -12.69 10.92
CA ASP A 65 -10.77 -12.87 11.63
C ASP A 65 -9.66 -13.45 10.73
N ALA A 66 -8.45 -13.60 11.28
CA ALA A 66 -7.28 -14.02 10.52
C ALA A 66 -7.44 -15.43 9.95
N ALA A 67 -8.13 -16.33 10.67
CA ALA A 67 -8.36 -17.69 10.21
C ALA A 67 -9.38 -17.74 9.08
N ALA A 68 -10.49 -16.98 9.20
CA ALA A 68 -11.51 -16.86 8.17
C ALA A 68 -10.95 -16.23 6.89
N LEU A 69 -10.13 -15.17 7.02
CA LEU A 69 -9.45 -14.54 5.89
C LEU A 69 -8.44 -15.47 5.24
N SER A 70 -7.60 -16.18 6.02
CA SER A 70 -6.65 -17.16 5.46
C SER A 70 -7.34 -18.30 4.71
N ALA A 71 -8.55 -18.67 5.11
CA ALA A 71 -9.36 -19.67 4.39
C ALA A 71 -9.99 -19.10 3.11
N ALA A 72 -10.41 -17.83 3.12
CA ALA A 72 -11.01 -17.15 1.97
C ALA A 72 -9.97 -16.68 0.94
N ASP A 73 -8.76 -16.41 1.40
CA ASP A 73 -7.63 -15.94 0.62
C ASP A 73 -6.33 -16.57 1.14
N PRO A 74 -5.91 -17.71 0.58
CA PRO A 74 -4.68 -18.38 0.97
C PRO A 74 -3.42 -17.73 0.38
N SER A 75 -3.54 -16.65 -0.42
CA SER A 75 -2.39 -16.01 -1.06
C SER A 75 -1.66 -15.03 -0.13
N HIS A 76 -2.31 -14.57 0.94
CA HIS A 76 -1.75 -13.65 1.93
C HIS A 76 -1.65 -14.30 3.30
N THR A 77 -0.71 -13.80 4.11
CA THR A 77 -0.63 -14.14 5.53
C THR A 77 -1.46 -13.16 6.33
N TYR A 78 -2.37 -13.65 7.18
CA TYR A 78 -3.17 -12.82 8.07
C TYR A 78 -2.74 -13.01 9.52
N ARG A 79 -2.57 -11.89 10.23
CA ARG A 79 -2.17 -11.84 11.63
C ARG A 79 -3.20 -11.14 12.48
N ASP A 80 -3.26 -11.51 13.75
CA ASP A 80 -4.14 -10.85 14.72
C ASP A 80 -3.74 -9.39 14.99
N ALA A 81 -4.68 -8.64 15.57
CA ALA A 81 -4.64 -7.19 15.71
C ALA A 81 -3.38 -6.62 16.37
N ALA A 82 -2.80 -7.34 17.34
CA ALA A 82 -1.62 -6.91 18.07
C ALA A 82 -0.30 -7.29 17.39
N THR A 83 -0.33 -8.15 16.37
CA THR A 83 0.87 -8.65 15.71
C THR A 83 1.11 -7.85 14.44
N ALA A 84 2.24 -7.14 14.39
CA ALA A 84 2.57 -6.30 13.25
C ALA A 84 2.78 -7.10 11.95
N SER A 85 2.31 -6.55 10.84
CA SER A 85 2.70 -6.97 9.49
C SER A 85 4.19 -6.68 9.27
N ILE A 86 4.89 -7.63 8.64
CA ILE A 86 6.33 -7.54 8.34
C ILE A 86 6.65 -7.57 6.84
N GLY A 87 5.65 -7.44 5.96
CA GLY A 87 5.87 -7.47 4.53
C GLY A 87 4.65 -7.12 3.70
N LEU A 88 4.86 -7.14 2.39
CA LEU A 88 3.86 -6.78 1.39
C LEU A 88 2.69 -7.77 1.31
N ASP A 89 2.96 -9.06 1.48
CA ASP A 89 1.93 -10.12 1.45
C ASP A 89 1.44 -10.53 2.86
N ASP A 90 1.72 -9.70 3.85
CA ASP A 90 1.47 -9.96 5.26
C ASP A 90 0.57 -8.87 5.83
N VAL A 91 -0.58 -9.24 6.36
CA VAL A 91 -1.66 -8.33 6.74
C VAL A 91 -1.96 -8.50 8.22
N SER A 92 -1.80 -7.43 9.00
CA SER A 92 -2.27 -7.40 10.38
C SER A 92 -3.71 -6.89 10.40
N ILE A 93 -4.64 -7.68 10.95
CA ILE A 93 -6.06 -7.37 10.91
C ILE A 93 -6.63 -7.18 12.31
N ALA A 94 -7.59 -6.28 12.45
CA ALA A 94 -8.41 -6.14 13.64
C ALA A 94 -9.87 -6.27 13.25
N THR A 95 -10.63 -6.94 14.11
CA THR A 95 -12.09 -7.05 14.00
C THR A 95 -12.73 -6.30 15.16
N GLY A 96 -13.83 -5.63 14.88
CA GLY A 96 -14.69 -4.98 15.85
C GLY A 96 -16.15 -5.41 15.64
N PRO A 97 -17.06 -5.04 16.56
CA PRO A 97 -18.47 -5.39 16.43
C PRO A 97 -19.12 -4.82 15.17
N THR A 98 -18.66 -3.64 14.71
CA THR A 98 -19.22 -2.89 13.58
C THR A 98 -18.15 -2.32 12.65
N SER A 99 -16.92 -2.82 12.75
CA SER A 99 -15.80 -2.34 11.96
C SER A 99 -14.75 -3.41 11.79
N TRP A 100 -13.93 -3.22 10.77
CA TRP A 100 -12.80 -4.08 10.46
C TRP A 100 -11.64 -3.22 9.98
N ALA A 101 -10.42 -3.57 10.34
CA ALA A 101 -9.27 -2.82 9.85
C ALA A 101 -8.11 -3.74 9.51
N ALA A 102 -7.25 -3.27 8.62
CA ALA A 102 -6.04 -3.95 8.21
C ALA A 102 -4.86 -2.99 8.08
N ALA A 103 -3.68 -3.51 8.37
CA ALA A 103 -2.41 -2.84 8.21
C ALA A 103 -1.43 -3.71 7.42
N VAL A 104 -0.75 -3.11 6.45
CA VAL A 104 0.30 -3.74 5.63
C VAL A 104 1.58 -2.92 5.68
N GLN A 105 2.71 -3.60 5.87
CA GLN A 105 4.02 -2.98 5.82
C GLN A 105 4.53 -2.90 4.38
N ALA A 106 4.56 -1.69 3.82
CA ALA A 106 5.16 -1.47 2.50
C ALA A 106 6.69 -1.50 2.54
N ARG A 107 7.27 -0.99 3.64
CA ARG A 107 8.70 -1.04 3.94
C ARG A 107 8.93 -0.85 5.45
N PRO A 108 10.12 -1.16 5.98
CA PRO A 108 10.42 -0.91 7.37
C PRO A 108 10.10 0.55 7.77
N GLY A 109 9.20 0.70 8.75
CA GLY A 109 8.75 2.00 9.24
C GLY A 109 7.73 2.74 8.36
N ALA A 110 7.15 2.10 7.34
CA ALA A 110 6.02 2.65 6.59
C ALA A 110 4.91 1.61 6.42
N CYS A 111 3.77 1.91 7.04
CA CYS A 111 2.58 1.09 7.06
C CYS A 111 1.44 1.82 6.39
N PHE A 112 0.63 1.07 5.66
CA PHE A 112 -0.64 1.53 5.11
C PHE A 112 -1.77 0.90 5.91
N TYR A 113 -2.82 1.67 6.14
CA TYR A 113 -3.98 1.29 6.92
C TYR A 113 -5.24 1.37 6.08
N LEU A 114 -6.15 0.44 6.32
CA LEU A 114 -7.50 0.45 5.77
C LEU A 114 -8.48 0.11 6.90
N HIS A 115 -9.56 0.88 7.01
CA HIS A 115 -10.60 0.71 8.03
C HIS A 115 -11.97 0.77 7.38
N LEU A 116 -12.78 -0.26 7.65
CA LEU A 116 -14.14 -0.45 7.21
C LEU A 116 -15.09 -0.30 8.38
N THR A 117 -16.27 0.24 8.10
CA THR A 117 -17.37 0.33 9.06
C THR A 117 -18.62 -0.33 8.47
N ASP A 118 -19.49 -0.87 9.31
CA ASP A 118 -20.78 -1.46 8.90
C ASP A 118 -21.67 -0.46 8.13
N ALA A 119 -21.46 0.84 8.35
CA ALA A 119 -22.14 1.91 7.62
C ALA A 119 -21.66 2.06 6.16
N GLY A 120 -20.70 1.24 5.72
CA GLY A 120 -20.08 1.30 4.39
C GLY A 120 -19.00 2.37 4.26
N GLY A 121 -18.57 2.97 5.38
CA GLY A 121 -17.45 3.91 5.39
C GLY A 121 -16.12 3.18 5.22
N VAL A 122 -15.29 3.65 4.29
CA VAL A 122 -13.93 3.19 4.06
C VAL A 122 -12.98 4.34 4.38
N PHE A 123 -12.01 4.07 5.25
CA PHE A 123 -11.00 5.02 5.68
C PHE A 123 -9.62 4.44 5.48
N TYR A 124 -8.67 5.33 5.27
CA TYR A 124 -7.29 5.05 4.95
C TYR A 124 -6.39 5.78 5.94
N GLY A 125 -5.14 5.35 5.99
CA GLY A 125 -4.15 6.03 6.80
C GLY A 125 -2.75 5.50 6.51
N VAL A 126 -1.77 6.22 7.03
CA VAL A 126 -0.36 5.83 6.98
C VAL A 126 0.29 6.04 8.34
N GLY A 127 1.28 5.23 8.65
CA GLY A 127 2.01 5.35 9.91
C GLY A 127 3.23 4.46 9.99
N THR A 128 3.76 4.28 11.20
CA THR A 128 4.98 3.51 11.45
C THR A 128 4.73 2.18 12.15
N GLU A 129 3.55 2.01 12.76
CA GLU A 129 3.17 0.81 13.48
C GLU A 129 2.19 -0.02 12.64
N CYS A 130 2.59 -1.20 12.17
CA CYS A 130 1.83 -1.96 11.16
C CYS A 130 0.86 -2.95 11.81
N THR A 131 0.05 -2.50 12.77
CA THR A 131 -0.91 -3.35 13.50
C THR A 131 -2.35 -3.03 13.11
N GLY A 132 -3.19 -4.06 13.07
CA GLY A 132 -4.63 -3.88 12.84
C GLY A 132 -5.28 -2.99 13.90
N SER A 133 -4.78 -3.03 15.14
CA SER A 133 -5.23 -2.14 16.22
C SER A 133 -5.02 -0.67 15.91
N VAL A 134 -3.87 -0.29 15.31
CA VAL A 134 -3.63 1.09 14.90
C VAL A 134 -4.49 1.45 13.68
N ALA A 135 -4.66 0.51 12.74
CA ALA A 135 -5.48 0.73 11.55
C ALA A 135 -6.95 1.07 11.87
N MET A 136 -7.50 0.60 12.99
CA MET A 136 -8.85 0.97 13.46
C MET A 136 -9.04 2.48 13.69
N HIS A 137 -7.94 3.22 13.83
CA HIS A 137 -7.96 4.67 14.03
C HIS A 137 -7.77 5.46 12.73
N ALA A 138 -7.71 4.78 11.58
CA ALA A 138 -7.67 5.44 10.28
C ALA A 138 -8.97 6.21 10.00
N THR A 139 -8.83 7.46 9.52
CA THR A 139 -9.95 8.39 9.31
C THR A 139 -9.91 9.10 7.95
N ASP A 140 -8.86 8.93 7.15
CA ASP A 140 -8.77 9.64 5.88
C ASP A 140 -9.70 8.99 4.84
N PRO A 141 -10.58 9.74 4.15
CA PRO A 141 -11.53 9.16 3.20
C PRO A 141 -10.90 8.76 1.84
N ARG A 142 -9.59 8.95 1.68
CA ARG A 142 -8.80 8.64 0.49
C ARG A 142 -7.33 8.43 0.86
N TRP A 143 -6.58 7.76 -0.02
CA TRP A 143 -5.11 7.71 0.02
C TRP A 143 -4.46 9.08 -0.17
#